data_AF-A0A6M5YRH3-F1
#
_entry.id   AF-A0A6M5YRH3-F1
#
_cell.length_a   1.000
_cell.length_b   1.000
_cell.length_c   1.000
_cell.angle_alpha   90.00
_cell.angle_beta   90.00
_cell.angle_gamma   90.00
#
_symmetry.space_group_name_H-M   'P 1'
#
loop_
_entity.id
_entity.type
_entity.pdbx_description
1 polymer ?
#
loop_
_entity_poly.entity_id
_entity_poly.type
_entity_poly.pdbx_seq_one_letter_code
_entity_poly.pdbx_strand_id
1 'polypeptide(L)'
;MTITHDLDLAALAAWGNARVPDALFWTVSGSHVYGFPSADSDIDLRGCFRAPLRALVGLRPPVETVEPKGELGGVEVEAVSHEIGKYLRLMCKHNGYVLEQVFSPLVAHGAEFLTRLRPLAQRCVTRHCYNHYRGFLHTQRKLFEKEDAKRAKTLLYAYRVALTGVHLLETGEVQTHLPTLNERFRLPFIPELIASKASAEFGALSAVDVAFHLEQLDAWEARLSAAYESSPLPTEPPAEELGHFLLAVRDLD
;
A
#
# COMPACT_ATOMS: atom_id res chain seq x y z
N MET A 1 13.10 -2.06 -11.03
CA MET A 1 12.16 -2.95 -11.75
C MET A 1 11.03 -2.10 -12.32
N THR A 2 10.59 -2.39 -13.54
CA THR A 2 9.50 -1.66 -14.21
C THR A 2 8.22 -2.49 -14.09
N ILE A 3 7.20 -1.96 -13.41
CA ILE A 3 5.85 -2.54 -13.44
C ILE A 3 5.24 -2.17 -14.80
N THR A 4 4.87 -3.16 -15.59
CA THR A 4 4.13 -2.93 -16.84
C THR A 4 2.70 -2.54 -16.50
N HIS A 5 2.24 -1.40 -17.02
CA HIS A 5 0.87 -0.93 -16.88
C HIS A 5 0.44 -0.18 -18.15
N ASP A 6 -0.87 -0.07 -18.34
CA ASP A 6 -1.53 0.70 -19.40
C ASP A 6 -2.25 1.96 -18.87
N LEU A 7 -2.13 2.22 -17.57
CA LEU A 7 -2.75 3.37 -16.91
C LEU A 7 -2.27 4.71 -17.49
N ASP A 8 -3.22 5.60 -17.82
CA ASP A 8 -2.95 7.00 -18.12
C ASP A 8 -2.73 7.79 -16.82
N LEU A 9 -1.48 7.80 -16.37
CA LEU A 9 -1.07 8.49 -15.15
C LEU A 9 -1.33 10.01 -15.20
N ALA A 10 -1.27 10.63 -16.37
CA ALA A 10 -1.53 12.06 -16.54
C ALA A 10 -3.03 12.36 -16.39
N ALA A 11 -3.90 11.53 -16.97
CA ALA A 11 -5.34 11.65 -16.79
C ALA A 11 -5.77 11.36 -15.35
N LEU A 12 -5.14 10.38 -14.68
CA LEU A 12 -5.36 10.12 -13.25
C LEU A 12 -4.95 11.30 -12.37
N ALA A 13 -3.82 11.94 -12.67
CA ALA A 13 -3.39 13.16 -11.99
C ALA A 13 -4.42 14.28 -12.14
N ALA A 14 -4.88 14.54 -13.36
CA ALA A 14 -5.90 15.55 -13.63
C ALA A 14 -7.22 15.22 -12.91
N TRP A 15 -7.66 13.97 -12.95
CA TRP A 15 -8.87 13.49 -12.28
C TRP A 15 -8.80 13.68 -10.76
N GLY A 16 -7.67 13.32 -10.14
CA GLY A 16 -7.43 13.44 -8.71
C GLY A 16 -7.32 14.89 -8.25
N ASN A 17 -6.54 15.71 -8.96
CA ASN A 17 -6.34 17.13 -8.65
C ASN A 17 -7.62 17.95 -8.78
N ALA A 18 -8.53 17.58 -9.70
CA ALA A 18 -9.83 18.22 -9.83
C ALA A 18 -10.75 17.96 -8.61
N ARG A 19 -10.54 16.86 -7.89
CA ARG A 19 -11.39 16.42 -6.76
C ARG A 19 -10.78 16.73 -5.39
N VAL A 20 -9.46 16.77 -5.30
CA VAL A 20 -8.73 17.15 -4.10
C VAL A 20 -7.81 18.32 -4.44
N PRO A 21 -8.28 19.56 -4.26
CA PRO A 21 -7.43 20.74 -4.37
C PRO A 21 -6.22 20.63 -3.44
N ASP A 22 -5.09 21.22 -3.85
CA ASP A 22 -3.83 21.20 -3.09
C ASP A 22 -3.28 19.79 -2.81
N ALA A 23 -3.55 18.83 -3.70
CA ALA A 23 -2.89 17.53 -3.67
C ALA A 23 -1.37 17.69 -3.87
N LEU A 24 -0.60 17.15 -2.91
CA LEU A 24 0.86 17.14 -2.89
C LEU A 24 1.42 16.02 -3.77
N PHE A 25 0.75 14.87 -3.79
CA PHE A 25 1.05 13.77 -4.71
C PHE A 25 -0.15 12.84 -4.90
N TRP A 26 -0.09 12.07 -5.98
CA TRP A 26 -0.94 10.90 -6.23
C TRP A 26 -0.09 9.74 -6.73
N THR A 27 -0.23 8.58 -6.09
CA THR A 27 0.35 7.32 -6.55
C THR A 27 -0.75 6.28 -6.74
N VAL A 28 -0.51 5.35 -7.67
CA VAL A 28 -1.37 4.18 -7.83
C VAL A 28 -1.00 3.15 -6.75
N SER A 29 -1.99 2.43 -6.26
CA SER A 29 -1.86 1.29 -5.36
C SER A 29 -2.69 0.13 -5.90
N GLY A 30 -2.99 -0.87 -5.07
CA GLY A 30 -3.90 -1.94 -5.48
C GLY A 30 -3.28 -2.97 -6.43
N SER A 31 -4.14 -3.76 -7.06
CA SER A 31 -3.76 -4.90 -7.91
C SER A 31 -2.78 -4.53 -9.02
N HIS A 32 -2.89 -3.32 -9.57
CA HIS A 32 -2.01 -2.74 -10.58
C HIS A 32 -0.55 -2.64 -10.12
N VAL A 33 -0.31 -2.26 -8.85
CA VAL A 33 1.04 -2.21 -8.27
C VAL A 33 1.45 -3.54 -7.65
N TYR A 34 0.49 -4.31 -7.15
CA TYR A 34 0.77 -5.60 -6.52
C TYR A 34 1.10 -6.72 -7.51
N GLY A 35 0.90 -6.50 -8.82
CA GLY A 35 1.31 -7.44 -9.87
C GLY A 35 0.30 -8.55 -10.15
N PHE A 36 -0.97 -8.30 -9.85
CA PHE A 36 -2.06 -9.20 -10.18
C PHE A 36 -3.34 -8.44 -10.58
N PRO A 37 -3.30 -7.46 -11.50
CA PRO A 37 -4.53 -6.83 -12.01
C PRO A 37 -5.39 -7.85 -12.77
N SER A 38 -6.68 -7.58 -12.86
CA SER A 38 -7.69 -8.28 -13.67
C SER A 38 -8.42 -7.25 -14.53
N ALA A 39 -9.14 -7.68 -15.58
CA ALA A 39 -9.82 -6.77 -16.51
C ALA A 39 -10.86 -5.85 -15.84
N ASP A 40 -11.41 -6.29 -14.71
CA ASP A 40 -12.38 -5.60 -13.86
C ASP A 40 -11.73 -4.89 -12.65
N SER A 41 -10.40 -4.80 -12.59
CA SER A 41 -9.73 -4.13 -11.47
C SER A 41 -9.98 -2.62 -11.50
N ASP A 42 -10.42 -2.11 -10.35
CA ASP A 42 -10.48 -0.70 -10.03
C ASP A 42 -9.08 -0.07 -9.95
N ILE A 43 -9.04 1.24 -10.16
CA ILE A 43 -7.82 2.03 -9.97
C ILE A 43 -7.83 2.60 -8.56
N ASP A 44 -7.01 2.00 -7.69
CA ASP A 44 -6.72 2.52 -6.37
C ASP A 44 -5.76 3.72 -6.47
N LEU A 45 -6.29 4.93 -6.35
CA LEU A 45 -5.47 6.14 -6.28
C LEU A 45 -5.25 6.53 -4.81
N ARG A 46 -4.01 6.86 -4.45
CA ARG A 46 -3.64 7.18 -3.07
C ARG A 46 -2.81 8.45 -3.02
N GLY A 47 -3.13 9.34 -2.10
CA GLY A 47 -2.56 10.67 -2.12
C GLY A 47 -2.39 11.31 -0.76
N CYS A 48 -1.81 12.49 -0.82
CA CYS A 48 -1.66 13.40 0.29
C CYS A 48 -2.03 14.80 -0.16
N PHE A 49 -2.73 15.57 0.67
CA PHE A 49 -3.10 16.95 0.36
C PHE A 49 -2.71 17.91 1.48
N ARG A 50 -2.58 19.19 1.14
CA ARG A 50 -2.31 20.26 2.11
C ARG A 50 -3.61 20.99 2.43
N ALA A 51 -4.13 20.81 3.64
CA ALA A 51 -5.25 21.61 4.10
C ALA A 51 -4.80 23.07 4.32
N PRO A 52 -5.68 24.07 4.06
CA PRO A 52 -5.34 25.47 4.32
C PRO A 52 -5.16 25.71 5.82
N LEU A 53 -4.18 26.53 6.19
CA LEU A 53 -3.81 26.77 7.60
C LEU A 53 -5.00 27.16 8.48
N ARG A 54 -5.91 28.00 7.95
CA ARG A 54 -7.14 28.41 8.65
C ARG A 54 -8.03 27.25 9.11
N ALA A 55 -8.02 26.13 8.39
CA ALA A 55 -8.81 24.95 8.74
C ALA A 55 -8.14 24.14 9.86
N LEU A 56 -6.82 24.24 9.99
CA LEU A 56 -6.03 23.51 10.99
C LEU A 56 -6.02 24.23 12.35
N VAL A 57 -6.01 25.57 12.34
CA VAL A 57 -5.99 26.41 13.57
C VAL A 57 -7.38 26.83 14.02
N GLY A 58 -8.43 26.41 13.30
CA GLY A 58 -9.81 26.66 13.67
C GLY A 58 -10.27 25.82 14.86
N LEU A 59 -11.40 26.21 15.47
CA LEU A 59 -11.97 25.49 16.61
C LEU A 59 -12.53 24.10 16.27
N ARG A 60 -12.73 23.80 14.98
CA ARG A 60 -13.25 22.50 14.52
C ARG A 60 -12.09 21.66 13.98
N PRO A 61 -12.04 20.36 14.28
CA PRO A 61 -11.08 19.47 13.66
C PRO A 61 -11.17 19.56 12.12
N PRO A 62 -10.04 19.61 11.40
CA PRO A 62 -10.03 19.64 9.95
C PRO A 62 -10.51 18.30 9.38
N VAL A 63 -11.01 18.32 8.13
CA VAL A 63 -11.17 17.09 7.36
C VAL A 63 -9.78 16.56 7.05
N GLU A 64 -9.42 15.43 7.65
CA GLU A 64 -8.09 14.85 7.48
C GLU A 64 -8.03 13.79 6.39
N THR A 65 -9.18 13.41 5.82
CA THR A 65 -9.27 12.35 4.79
C THR A 65 -10.43 12.64 3.86
N VAL A 66 -10.16 12.49 2.57
CA VAL A 66 -11.15 12.60 1.50
C VAL A 66 -11.05 11.36 0.62
N GLU A 67 -12.20 10.84 0.21
CA GLU A 67 -12.30 9.55 -0.47
C GLU A 67 -13.16 9.67 -1.74
N PRO A 68 -12.75 10.49 -2.73
CA PRO A 68 -13.57 10.66 -3.91
C PRO A 68 -13.61 9.38 -4.74
N LYS A 69 -14.80 9.05 -5.22
CA LYS A 69 -15.05 7.94 -6.14
C LYS A 69 -15.60 8.46 -7.46
N GLY A 70 -15.39 7.71 -8.53
CA GLY A 70 -15.96 7.99 -9.84
C GLY A 70 -15.28 7.14 -10.91
N GLU A 71 -15.39 7.57 -12.15
CA GLU A 71 -14.84 6.81 -13.29
C GLU A 71 -13.88 7.67 -14.11
N LEU A 72 -12.95 7.01 -14.78
CA LEU A 72 -12.05 7.58 -15.78
C LEU A 72 -11.92 6.58 -16.94
N GLY A 73 -12.34 6.97 -18.14
CA GLY A 73 -12.25 6.08 -19.31
C GLY A 73 -13.08 4.79 -19.20
N GLY A 74 -14.15 4.79 -18.40
CA GLY A 74 -14.98 3.61 -18.14
C GLY A 74 -14.45 2.67 -17.06
N VAL A 75 -13.36 3.03 -16.38
CA VAL A 75 -12.79 2.29 -15.25
C VAL A 75 -13.09 3.03 -13.95
N GLU A 76 -13.52 2.30 -12.91
CA GLU A 76 -13.75 2.86 -11.58
C GLU A 76 -12.42 3.30 -10.94
N VAL A 77 -12.42 4.50 -10.36
CA VAL A 77 -11.29 5.08 -9.63
C VAL A 77 -11.73 5.32 -8.18
N GLU A 78 -11.08 4.60 -7.26
CA GLU A 78 -11.23 4.81 -5.83
C GLU A 78 -10.02 5.57 -5.28
N ALA A 79 -10.20 6.86 -5.03
CA ALA A 79 -9.15 7.68 -4.46
C ALA A 79 -9.28 7.80 -2.94
N VAL A 80 -8.15 7.76 -2.24
CA VAL A 80 -8.05 8.12 -0.82
C VAL A 80 -6.88 9.09 -0.65
N SER A 81 -7.15 10.27 -0.09
CA SER A 81 -6.11 11.25 0.21
C SER A 81 -6.18 11.69 1.67
N HIS A 82 -5.03 11.73 2.33
CA HIS A 82 -4.94 12.23 3.72
C HIS A 82 -4.28 13.61 3.77
N GLU A 83 -4.70 14.43 4.72
CA GLU A 83 -4.04 15.69 5.01
C GLU A 83 -2.59 15.41 5.48
N ILE A 84 -1.62 16.23 5.05
CA ILE A 84 -0.18 15.99 5.28
C ILE A 84 0.19 15.76 6.75
N GLY A 85 -0.37 16.53 7.68
CA GLY A 85 -0.19 16.30 9.11
C GLY A 85 -0.68 14.92 9.55
N LYS A 86 -1.88 14.48 9.11
CA LYS A 86 -2.34 13.10 9.35
C LYS A 86 -1.44 12.07 8.69
N TYR A 87 -1.03 12.31 7.44
CA TYR A 87 -0.20 11.41 6.65
C TYR A 87 1.13 11.12 7.37
N LEU A 88 1.82 12.16 7.83
CA LEU A 88 3.08 12.03 8.56
C LEU A 88 2.87 11.39 9.95
N ARG A 89 1.78 11.70 10.65
CA ARG A 89 1.45 11.00 11.92
C ARG A 89 1.18 9.51 11.72
N LEU A 90 0.56 9.10 10.61
CA LEU A 90 0.41 7.69 10.26
C LEU A 90 1.76 7.06 9.99
N MET A 91 2.65 7.76 9.30
CA MET A 91 4.02 7.30 9.03
C MET A 91 4.82 7.11 10.34
N CYS A 92 4.70 8.03 11.30
CA CYS A 92 5.29 7.88 12.64
C CYS A 92 4.73 6.69 13.42
N LYS A 93 3.54 6.19 13.07
CA LYS A 93 2.92 5.00 13.68
C LYS A 93 3.27 3.71 12.94
N HIS A 94 4.40 3.70 12.22
CA HIS A 94 4.93 2.54 11.49
C HIS A 94 3.93 1.95 10.48
N ASN A 95 3.07 2.80 9.93
CA ASN A 95 1.95 2.35 9.12
C ASN A 95 2.43 2.01 7.70
N GLY A 96 2.50 0.70 7.39
CA GLY A 96 2.90 0.19 6.08
C GLY A 96 2.07 0.75 4.94
N TYR A 97 0.76 1.00 5.13
CA TYR A 97 -0.13 1.53 4.09
C TYR A 97 0.34 2.88 3.52
N VAL A 98 0.82 3.81 4.34
CA VAL A 98 1.35 5.09 3.82
C VAL A 98 2.77 4.94 3.25
N LEU A 99 3.56 3.99 3.76
CA LEU A 99 4.88 3.69 3.19
C LEU A 99 4.76 3.09 1.78
N GLU A 100 3.87 2.11 1.60
CA GLU A 100 3.58 1.50 0.28
C GLU A 100 3.17 2.55 -0.77
N GLN A 101 2.45 3.60 -0.37
CA GLN A 101 2.06 4.70 -1.27
C GLN A 101 3.22 5.61 -1.64
N VAL A 102 4.04 6.02 -0.67
CA VAL A 102 5.21 6.89 -0.90
C VAL A 102 6.23 6.20 -1.81
N PHE A 103 6.40 4.89 -1.63
CA PHE A 103 7.33 4.07 -2.41
C PHE A 103 6.71 3.41 -3.64
N SER A 104 5.44 3.69 -3.94
CA SER A 104 4.83 3.22 -5.19
C SER A 104 5.64 3.74 -6.39
N PRO A 105 5.97 2.87 -7.36
CA PRO A 105 6.67 3.27 -8.57
C PRO A 105 5.75 3.99 -9.56
N LEU A 106 4.42 3.86 -9.41
CA LEU A 106 3.43 4.44 -10.31
C LEU A 106 2.96 5.79 -9.76
N VAL A 107 3.71 6.84 -10.12
CA VAL A 107 3.44 8.22 -9.67
C VAL A 107 2.62 8.94 -10.72
N ALA A 108 1.37 9.28 -10.39
CA ALA A 108 0.51 10.10 -11.23
C ALA A 108 0.84 11.60 -11.08
N HIS A 109 1.04 12.07 -9.84
CA HIS A 109 1.30 13.47 -9.54
C HIS A 109 2.30 13.62 -8.39
N GLY A 110 3.05 14.72 -8.35
CA GLY A 110 3.85 15.10 -7.18
C GLY A 110 5.21 14.38 -7.05
N ALA A 111 5.85 14.02 -8.16
CA ALA A 111 7.16 13.36 -8.16
C ALA A 111 8.25 14.18 -7.41
N GLU A 112 8.25 15.50 -7.55
CA GLU A 112 9.18 16.39 -6.83
C GLU A 112 8.92 16.39 -5.32
N PHE A 113 7.65 16.38 -4.90
CA PHE A 113 7.27 16.28 -3.49
C PHE A 113 7.73 14.93 -2.91
N LEU A 114 7.47 13.83 -3.61
CA LEU A 114 7.92 12.49 -3.20
C LEU A 114 9.44 12.39 -3.16
N THR A 115 10.17 13.08 -4.04
CA THR A 115 11.64 13.13 -4.02
C THR A 115 12.15 13.71 -2.69
N ARG A 116 11.46 14.73 -2.15
CA ARG A 116 11.79 15.31 -0.84
C ARG A 116 11.33 14.44 0.34
N LEU A 117 10.17 13.78 0.24
CA LEU A 117 9.59 12.99 1.33
C LEU A 117 10.25 11.61 1.49
N ARG A 118 10.62 10.94 0.39
CA ARG A 118 11.15 9.55 0.40
C ARG A 118 12.36 9.34 1.30
N PRO A 119 13.36 10.25 1.39
CA PRO A 119 14.46 10.10 2.34
C PRO A 119 14.01 10.03 3.80
N LEU A 120 12.99 10.82 4.18
CA LEU A 120 12.41 10.78 5.53
C LEU A 120 11.55 9.51 5.71
N ALA A 121 10.73 9.16 4.71
CA ALA A 121 9.92 7.96 4.73
C ALA A 121 10.76 6.68 4.84
N GLN A 122 11.93 6.64 4.22
CA GLN A 122 12.86 5.50 4.30
C GLN A 122 13.33 5.28 5.74
N ARG A 123 13.57 6.37 6.48
CA ARG A 123 13.92 6.33 7.91
C ARG A 123 12.71 5.97 8.80
N CYS A 124 11.49 5.97 8.27
CA CYS A 124 10.29 5.50 8.96
C CYS A 124 10.02 4.01 8.73
N VAL A 125 10.82 3.34 7.91
CA VAL A 125 10.81 1.87 7.79
C VAL A 125 11.49 1.30 9.03
N THR A 126 10.67 1.03 10.06
CA THR A 126 11.14 0.52 11.36
C THR A 126 10.79 -0.95 11.50
N ARG A 127 11.41 -1.63 12.48
CA ARG A 127 11.01 -3.01 12.81
C ARG A 127 9.55 -3.11 13.28
N HIS A 128 8.97 -2.03 13.82
CA HIS A 128 7.58 -2.02 14.26
C HIS A 128 6.54 -1.95 13.12
N CYS A 129 6.97 -1.75 11.87
CA CYS A 129 6.12 -1.99 10.70
C CYS A 129 5.58 -3.43 10.66
N TYR A 130 6.25 -4.38 11.33
CA TYR A 130 5.74 -5.72 11.63
C TYR A 130 4.27 -5.73 12.06
N ASN A 131 3.87 -4.84 12.98
CA ASN A 131 2.51 -4.82 13.52
C ASN A 131 1.46 -4.53 12.43
N HIS A 132 1.79 -3.66 11.47
CA HIS A 132 0.93 -3.37 10.33
C HIS A 132 0.75 -4.60 9.45
N TYR A 133 1.85 -5.20 8.99
CA TYR A 133 1.80 -6.33 8.06
C TYR A 133 1.19 -7.58 8.70
N ARG A 134 1.50 -7.85 9.97
CA ARG A 134 0.88 -8.94 10.73
C ARG A 134 -0.62 -8.71 10.89
N GLY A 135 -1.04 -7.50 11.27
CA GLY A 135 -2.46 -7.14 11.41
C GLY A 135 -3.23 -7.27 10.09
N PHE A 136 -2.61 -6.89 8.97
CA PHE A 136 -3.18 -7.08 7.64
C PHE A 136 -3.29 -8.57 7.31
N LEU A 137 -2.21 -9.34 7.46
CA LEU A 137 -2.20 -10.79 7.22
C LEU A 137 -3.34 -11.49 7.98
N HIS A 138 -3.49 -11.17 9.28
CA HIS A 138 -4.57 -11.70 10.10
C HIS A 138 -5.96 -11.36 9.58
N THR A 139 -6.16 -10.12 9.13
CA THR A 139 -7.43 -9.67 8.51
C THR A 139 -7.73 -10.48 7.25
N GLN A 140 -6.75 -10.69 6.38
CA GLN A 140 -6.94 -11.47 5.14
C GLN A 140 -7.18 -12.95 5.41
N ARG A 141 -6.47 -13.53 6.38
CA ARG A 141 -6.72 -14.91 6.83
C ARG A 141 -8.15 -15.08 7.32
N LYS A 142 -8.60 -14.21 8.23
CA LYS A 142 -9.99 -14.23 8.72
C LYS A 142 -11.02 -14.07 7.61
N LEU A 143 -10.73 -13.22 6.62
CA LEU A 143 -11.60 -13.05 5.47
C LEU A 143 -11.67 -14.35 4.65
N PHE A 144 -10.51 -14.94 4.33
CA PHE A 144 -10.41 -16.19 3.59
C PHE A 144 -11.13 -17.35 4.29
N GLU A 145 -10.99 -17.48 5.61
CA GLU A 145 -11.67 -18.52 6.40
C GLU A 145 -13.20 -18.37 6.36
N LYS A 146 -13.71 -17.13 6.42
CA LYS A 146 -15.15 -16.82 6.42
C LYS A 146 -15.82 -16.86 5.05
N GLU A 147 -15.06 -16.76 3.97
CA GLU A 147 -15.62 -16.81 2.61
C GLU A 147 -16.25 -18.16 2.30
N ASP A 148 -17.52 -18.17 1.89
CA ASP A 148 -18.21 -19.40 1.44
C ASP A 148 -17.54 -19.96 0.18
N ALA A 149 -17.24 -19.09 -0.79
CA ALA A 149 -16.46 -19.41 -1.98
C ALA A 149 -15.02 -18.91 -1.78
N LYS A 150 -14.05 -19.82 -1.73
CA LYS A 150 -12.63 -19.49 -1.53
C LYS A 150 -12.05 -18.79 -2.76
N ARG A 151 -11.57 -17.55 -2.60
CA ARG A 151 -11.10 -16.71 -3.71
C ARG A 151 -9.58 -16.62 -3.76
N ALA A 152 -9.01 -16.79 -4.96
CA ALA A 152 -7.59 -16.54 -5.23
C ALA A 152 -7.18 -15.11 -4.85
N LYS A 153 -8.06 -14.12 -5.09
CA LYS A 153 -7.84 -12.71 -4.70
C LYS A 153 -7.44 -12.60 -3.23
N THR A 154 -8.20 -13.20 -2.31
CA THR A 154 -7.96 -13.07 -0.86
C THR A 154 -6.62 -13.72 -0.46
N LEU A 155 -6.27 -14.86 -1.04
CA LEU A 155 -4.96 -15.49 -0.84
C LEU A 155 -3.81 -14.63 -1.38
N LEU A 156 -3.96 -14.05 -2.57
CA LEU A 156 -2.96 -13.15 -3.16
C LEU A 156 -2.69 -11.94 -2.25
N TYR A 157 -3.74 -11.34 -1.66
CA TYR A 157 -3.55 -10.26 -0.69
C TYR A 157 -2.83 -10.75 0.58
N ALA A 158 -3.20 -11.92 1.11
CA ALA A 158 -2.53 -12.50 2.29
C ALA A 158 -1.04 -12.77 2.04
N TYR A 159 -0.69 -13.44 0.94
CA TYR A 159 0.70 -13.69 0.59
C TYR A 159 1.46 -12.39 0.28
N ARG A 160 0.86 -11.45 -0.46
CA ARG A 160 1.49 -10.16 -0.75
C ARG A 160 1.91 -9.45 0.53
N VAL A 161 1.00 -9.31 1.50
CA VAL A 161 1.34 -8.58 2.74
C VAL A 161 2.35 -9.34 3.62
N ALA A 162 2.29 -10.67 3.65
CA ALA A 162 3.27 -11.47 4.38
C ALA A 162 4.67 -11.35 3.78
N LEU A 163 4.78 -11.50 2.46
CA LEU A 163 6.05 -11.41 1.73
C LEU A 163 6.62 -9.97 1.77
N THR A 164 5.77 -8.95 1.63
CA THR A 164 6.18 -7.54 1.79
C THR A 164 6.72 -7.31 3.20
N GLY A 165 6.01 -7.75 4.24
CA GLY A 165 6.42 -7.58 5.63
C GLY A 165 7.76 -8.25 5.92
N VAL A 166 7.95 -9.51 5.49
CA VAL A 166 9.23 -10.22 5.64
C VAL A 166 10.35 -9.50 4.89
N HIS A 167 10.11 -9.15 3.62
CA HIS A 167 11.11 -8.49 2.80
C HIS A 167 11.55 -7.16 3.44
N LEU A 168 10.59 -6.36 3.88
CA LEU A 168 10.83 -5.09 4.53
C LEU A 168 11.62 -5.25 5.81
N LEU A 169 11.25 -6.19 6.69
CA LEU A 169 11.94 -6.39 7.97
C LEU A 169 13.37 -6.90 7.80
N GLU A 170 13.64 -7.68 6.74
CA GLU A 170 14.96 -8.23 6.43
C GLU A 170 15.88 -7.22 5.69
N THR A 171 15.33 -6.25 4.95
CA THR A 171 16.12 -5.40 4.02
C THR A 171 15.99 -3.90 4.27
N GLY A 172 14.91 -3.45 4.90
CA GLY A 172 14.54 -2.04 4.96
C GLY A 172 13.88 -1.51 3.69
N GLU A 173 13.65 -2.34 2.67
CA GLU A 173 13.05 -1.90 1.41
C GLU A 173 11.53 -2.18 1.39
N VAL A 174 10.76 -1.23 0.87
CA VAL A 174 9.32 -1.40 0.65
C VAL A 174 9.11 -1.98 -0.75
N GLN A 175 8.66 -3.24 -0.82
CA GLN A 175 8.33 -3.92 -2.07
C GLN A 175 6.95 -4.55 -1.97
N THR A 176 6.03 -4.16 -2.85
CA THR A 176 4.62 -4.59 -2.84
C THR A 176 4.25 -5.43 -4.05
N HIS A 177 5.08 -5.46 -5.10
CA HIS A 177 4.84 -6.24 -6.30
C HIS A 177 5.13 -7.72 -6.01
N LEU A 178 4.06 -8.52 -5.94
CA LEU A 178 4.10 -9.92 -5.55
C LEU A 178 4.97 -10.78 -6.48
N PRO A 179 4.95 -10.63 -7.82
CA PRO A 179 5.88 -11.37 -8.68
C PRO A 179 7.35 -11.12 -8.35
N THR A 180 7.74 -9.88 -8.04
CA THR A 180 9.13 -9.54 -7.63
C THR A 180 9.50 -10.20 -6.31
N LEU A 181 8.60 -10.12 -5.33
CA LEU A 181 8.79 -10.80 -4.06
C LEU A 181 8.95 -12.31 -4.27
N ASN A 182 8.21 -12.88 -5.23
CA ASN A 182 8.26 -14.30 -5.51
C ASN A 182 9.53 -14.74 -6.26
N GLU A 183 10.22 -13.86 -6.98
CA GLU A 183 11.57 -14.16 -7.50
C GLU A 183 12.55 -14.48 -6.35
N ARG A 184 12.40 -13.75 -5.23
CA ARG A 184 13.19 -13.95 -4.01
C ARG A 184 12.73 -15.17 -3.21
N PHE A 185 11.42 -15.28 -2.94
CA PHE A 185 10.89 -16.26 -1.99
C PHE A 185 10.48 -17.60 -2.62
N ARG A 186 10.26 -17.63 -3.94
CA ARG A 186 10.07 -18.85 -4.76
C ARG A 186 8.94 -19.76 -4.29
N LEU A 187 7.77 -19.19 -3.99
CA LEU A 187 6.56 -19.95 -3.71
C LEU A 187 5.97 -20.44 -5.05
N PRO A 188 5.93 -21.75 -5.31
CA PRO A 188 5.60 -22.29 -6.63
C PRO A 188 4.12 -22.09 -7.02
N PHE A 189 3.24 -21.90 -6.05
CA PHE A 189 1.79 -21.73 -6.26
C PHE A 189 1.37 -20.28 -6.55
N ILE A 190 2.24 -19.28 -6.35
CA ILE A 190 1.88 -17.87 -6.59
C ILE A 190 1.55 -17.59 -8.05
N PRO A 191 2.33 -18.03 -9.05
CA PRO A 191 1.98 -17.81 -10.46
C PRO A 191 0.61 -18.38 -10.84
N GLU A 192 0.25 -19.55 -10.29
CA GLU A 192 -1.05 -20.17 -10.52
C GLU A 192 -2.19 -19.36 -9.90
N LEU A 193 -2.04 -18.88 -8.66
CA LEU A 193 -3.03 -18.01 -8.02
C LEU A 193 -3.23 -16.69 -8.81
N ILE A 194 -2.15 -16.11 -9.34
CA ILE A 194 -2.23 -14.91 -10.18
C ILE A 194 -3.00 -15.20 -11.48
N ALA A 195 -2.65 -16.28 -12.17
CA ALA A 195 -3.32 -16.69 -13.40
C ALA A 195 -4.81 -16.96 -13.17
N SER A 196 -5.15 -17.64 -12.07
CA SER A 196 -6.54 -17.88 -11.67
C SER A 196 -7.32 -16.61 -11.40
N LYS A 197 -6.71 -15.61 -10.73
CA LYS A 197 -7.37 -14.32 -10.51
C LYS A 197 -7.64 -13.59 -11.84
N ALA A 198 -6.69 -13.63 -12.76
CA ALA A 198 -6.83 -13.00 -14.07
C ALA A 198 -7.91 -13.66 -14.94
N SER A 199 -8.05 -14.99 -14.85
CA SER A 199 -8.98 -15.78 -15.65
C SER A 199 -10.40 -15.87 -15.09
N ALA A 200 -10.74 -15.20 -13.99
CA ALA A 200 -12.01 -15.37 -13.28
C ALA A 200 -13.28 -14.88 -14.03
N GLU A 201 -13.21 -14.60 -15.34
CA GLU A 201 -14.36 -14.77 -16.25
C GLU A 201 -14.66 -16.26 -16.56
N PHE A 202 -13.82 -17.21 -16.13
CA PHE A 202 -13.95 -18.64 -16.40
C PHE A 202 -13.58 -19.49 -15.17
N GLY A 203 -14.55 -19.64 -14.27
CA GLY A 203 -14.65 -20.80 -13.36
C GLY A 203 -13.93 -20.65 -12.01
N ALA A 204 -14.61 -21.14 -10.97
CA ALA A 204 -13.99 -21.41 -9.68
C ALA A 204 -12.79 -22.33 -9.88
N LEU A 205 -11.67 -22.04 -9.21
CA LEU A 205 -10.57 -22.99 -9.08
C LEU A 205 -11.12 -24.38 -8.81
N SER A 206 -10.58 -25.37 -9.53
CA SER A 206 -10.44 -26.72 -9.01
C SER A 206 -10.06 -26.61 -7.53
N ALA A 207 -10.98 -27.03 -6.65
CA ALA A 207 -11.01 -26.74 -5.21
C ALA A 207 -9.67 -26.23 -4.63
N VAL A 208 -9.61 -24.93 -4.29
CA VAL A 208 -8.49 -24.36 -3.52
C VAL A 208 -8.19 -25.30 -2.36
N ASP A 209 -6.96 -25.79 -2.26
CA ASP A 209 -6.54 -26.60 -1.12
C ASP A 209 -6.41 -25.69 0.10
N VAL A 210 -7.54 -25.53 0.81
CA VAL A 210 -7.64 -24.66 1.98
C VAL A 210 -6.66 -25.09 3.06
N ALA A 211 -6.50 -26.40 3.29
CA ALA A 211 -5.62 -26.90 4.32
C ALA A 211 -4.16 -26.54 4.00
N PHE A 212 -3.74 -26.77 2.76
CA PHE A 212 -2.41 -26.38 2.28
C PHE A 212 -2.17 -24.88 2.46
N HIS A 213 -3.09 -24.03 2.00
CA HIS A 213 -2.88 -22.58 2.08
C HIS A 213 -2.87 -22.05 3.52
N LEU A 214 -3.69 -22.61 4.43
CA LEU A 214 -3.65 -22.24 5.84
C LEU A 214 -2.32 -22.63 6.49
N GLU A 215 -1.79 -23.82 6.21
CA GLU A 215 -0.46 -24.24 6.68
C GLU A 215 0.65 -23.32 6.14
N GLN A 216 0.58 -22.95 4.86
CA GLN A 216 1.54 -22.00 4.28
C GLN A 216 1.44 -20.63 4.96
N LEU A 217 0.23 -20.12 5.22
CA LEU A 217 0.05 -18.84 5.90
C LEU A 217 0.56 -18.88 7.35
N ASP A 218 0.42 -20.01 8.06
CA ASP A 218 1.03 -20.21 9.39
C ASP A 218 2.56 -20.14 9.32
N ALA A 219 3.17 -20.81 8.35
CA ALA A 219 4.62 -20.75 8.14
C ALA A 219 5.10 -19.32 7.82
N TRP A 220 4.32 -18.55 7.05
CA TRP A 220 4.65 -17.16 6.73
C TRP A 220 4.43 -16.20 7.90
N GLU A 221 3.42 -16.40 8.75
CA GLU A 221 3.27 -15.63 9.99
C GLU A 221 4.44 -15.89 10.95
N ALA A 222 4.89 -17.15 11.07
CA ALA A 222 6.07 -17.51 11.85
C ALA A 222 7.33 -16.85 11.30
N ARG A 223 7.53 -16.86 9.97
CA ARG A 223 8.66 -16.19 9.33
C ARG A 223 8.62 -14.67 9.52
N LEU A 224 7.44 -14.05 9.42
CA LEU A 224 7.26 -12.63 9.68
C LEU A 224 7.65 -12.27 11.12
N SER A 225 7.30 -13.14 12.08
CA SER A 225 7.68 -12.99 13.49
C SER A 225 9.20 -13.12 13.69
N ALA A 226 9.84 -14.11 13.07
CA ALA A 226 11.29 -14.29 13.12
C ALA A 226 12.06 -13.12 12.47
N ALA A 227 11.54 -12.58 11.36
CA ALA A 227 12.08 -11.39 10.71
C ALA A 227 11.97 -10.16 11.63
N TYR A 228 10.87 -10.02 12.36
CA TYR A 228 10.72 -8.95 13.36
C TYR A 228 11.75 -9.06 14.49
N GLU A 229 11.97 -10.27 15.03
CA GLU A 229 12.90 -10.52 16.13
C GLU A 229 14.35 -10.19 15.75
N SER A 230 14.75 -10.57 14.54
CA SER A 230 16.12 -10.41 14.01
C SER A 230 16.36 -9.14 13.20
N SER A 231 15.33 -8.31 12.99
CA SER A 231 15.42 -7.12 12.14
C SER A 231 16.48 -6.13 12.62
N PRO A 232 17.37 -5.65 11.73
CA PRO A 232 18.35 -4.61 12.06
C PRO A 232 17.76 -3.20 12.01
N LEU A 233 16.47 -3.07 11.64
CA LEU A 233 15.81 -1.79 11.45
C LEU A 233 15.67 -1.02 12.76
N PRO A 234 15.67 0.33 12.69
CA PRO A 234 15.42 1.16 13.87
C PRO A 234 14.05 0.86 14.47
N THR A 235 13.86 1.23 15.74
CA THR A 235 12.56 1.18 16.41
C THR A 235 11.76 2.45 16.19
N GLU A 236 12.43 3.61 16.25
CA GLU A 236 11.78 4.92 16.21
C GLU A 236 11.89 5.59 14.83
N PRO A 237 10.82 6.25 14.34
CA PRO A 237 10.88 7.10 13.17
C PRO A 237 11.51 8.46 13.51
N PRO A 238 11.98 9.24 12.51
CA PRO A 238 12.52 10.59 12.68
C PRO A 238 11.41 11.63 12.93
N ALA A 239 10.72 11.54 14.07
CA ALA A 239 9.53 12.33 14.35
C ALA A 239 9.79 13.85 14.35
N GLU A 240 10.95 14.28 14.84
CA GLU A 240 11.34 15.70 14.86
C GLU A 240 11.55 16.23 13.43
N GLU A 241 12.29 15.51 12.59
CA GLU A 241 12.53 15.94 11.21
C GLU A 241 11.27 15.86 10.35
N LEU A 242 10.37 14.92 10.61
CA LEU A 242 9.02 14.93 10.01
C LEU A 242 8.21 16.14 10.47
N GLY A 243 8.39 16.58 11.72
CA GLY A 243 7.82 17.81 12.25
C GLY A 243 8.33 19.04 11.49
N HIS A 244 9.64 19.19 11.34
CA HIS A 244 10.23 20.27 10.55
C HIS A 244 9.78 20.21 9.08
N PHE A 245 9.74 19.02 8.47
CA PHE A 245 9.22 18.85 7.11
C PHE A 245 7.76 19.30 6.98
N LEU A 246 6.92 19.03 7.98
CA LEU A 246 5.52 19.47 8.00
C LEU A 246 5.41 21.01 8.04
N LEU A 247 6.24 21.68 8.84
CA LEU A 247 6.27 23.14 8.93
C LEU A 247 6.72 23.75 7.60
N ALA A 248 7.77 23.18 6.99
CA ALA A 248 8.27 23.59 5.68
C ALA A 248 7.21 23.47 4.58
N VAL A 249 6.44 22.38 4.54
CA VAL A 249 5.35 22.19 3.57
C VAL A 249 4.21 23.21 3.77
N ARG A 250 4.10 23.79 4.96
CA ARG A 250 3.10 24.81 5.30
C ARG A 250 3.63 26.24 5.16
N ASP A 251 4.87 26.41 4.70
CA ASP A 251 5.53 27.71 4.57
C ASP A 251 5.62 28.43 5.94
N LEU A 252 5.94 27.68 7.01
CA LEU A 252 6.02 28.15 8.41
C LEU A 252 7.42 28.00 9.03
N ASP A 253 8.47 27.88 8.21
CA ASP A 253 9.87 27.79 8.64
C ASP A 253 10.44 29.12 9.15
#